data_AF-A0A0S8GZZ3-F1
#
_entry.id   AF-A0A0S8GZZ3-F1
#
_cell.length_a   1.000
_cell.length_b   1.000
_cell.length_c   1.000
_cell.angle_alpha   90.00
_cell.angle_beta   90.00
_cell.angle_gamma   90.00
#
_symmetry.space_group_name_H-M   'P 1'
#
loop_
_entity.id
_entity.type
_entity.pdbx_description
1 polymer ?
#
loop_
_entity_poly.entity_id
_entity_poly.type
_entity_poly.pdbx_seq_one_letter_code
_entity_poly.pdbx_strand_id
1 'polypeptide(L)' 'MALIPTTQEDIAGTIAVMNRHQVQREIMSFSGRFRLDFTREYLQSQPVERLRHILLAARLQQRKSH' A
#
# COMPACT_ATOMS: atom_id res chain seq x y z
N MET A 1 -28.61 -10.96 7.82
CA MET A 1 -27.63 -10.68 6.76
C MET A 1 -26.59 -9.72 7.31
N ALA A 2 -25.37 -10.19 7.56
CA ALA A 2 -24.24 -9.33 7.87
C ALA A 2 -23.02 -9.85 7.11
N LEU A 3 -22.79 -9.30 5.92
CA LEU A 3 -21.49 -9.38 5.28
C LEU A 3 -20.64 -8.34 6.01
N ILE A 4 -19.85 -8.77 6.99
CA ILE A 4 -18.77 -7.96 7.52
C ILE A 4 -17.59 -8.22 6.58
N PRO A 5 -17.21 -7.27 5.71
CA PRO A 5 -16.01 -7.44 4.91
C PRO A 5 -14.81 -7.30 5.83
N THR A 6 -14.38 -8.43 6.39
CA THR A 6 -13.29 -8.47 7.35
C THR A 6 -11.98 -8.19 6.62
N THR A 7 -11.52 -6.96 6.76
CA THR A 7 -10.15 -6.47 6.61
C THR A 7 -9.53 -6.30 5.21
N GLN A 8 -9.99 -6.99 4.16
CA GLN A 8 -9.41 -6.81 2.81
C GLN A 8 -9.93 -5.54 2.12
N GLU A 9 -11.25 -5.33 2.15
CA GLU A 9 -11.89 -4.13 1.58
C GLU A 9 -11.48 -2.86 2.32
N ASP A 10 -11.20 -2.97 3.63
CA ASP A 10 -10.77 -1.87 4.49
C ASP A 10 -9.39 -1.30 4.09
N ILE A 11 -8.43 -2.18 3.78
CA ILE A 11 -7.09 -1.75 3.34
C ILE A 11 -7.13 -1.15 1.94
N ALA A 12 -7.90 -1.75 1.02
CA ALA A 12 -8.04 -1.23 -0.34
C ALA A 12 -8.73 0.16 -0.33
N GLY A 13 -9.81 0.31 0.45
CA GLY A 13 -10.52 1.58 0.61
C GLY A 13 -9.63 2.67 1.22
N THR A 14 -8.89 2.32 2.28
CA THR A 14 -7.92 3.24 2.91
C THR A 14 -6.87 3.71 1.92
N ILE A 15 -6.26 2.79 1.15
CA ILE A 15 -5.22 3.14 0.17
C ILE A 15 -5.79 3.96 -1.00
N ALA A 16 -7.02 3.70 -1.44
CA ALA A 16 -7.66 4.40 -2.54
C ALA A 16 -7.81 5.91 -2.28
N VAL A 17 -8.10 6.30 -1.04
CA VAL A 17 -8.28 7.71 -0.65
C VAL A 17 -6.97 8.42 -0.30
N MET A 18 -5.84 7.72 -0.23
CA MET A 18 -4.56 8.33 0.11
C MET A 18 -4.04 9.25 -1.00
N ASN A 19 -3.52 10.40 -0.60
CA ASN A 19 -2.78 11.31 -1.47
C ASN A 19 -1.33 10.84 -1.68
N ARG A 20 -0.63 11.44 -2.66
CA ARG A 20 0.76 11.06 -3.00
C ARG A 20 1.68 11.01 -1.79
N HIS A 21 1.68 12.04 -0.96
CA HIS A 21 2.59 12.14 0.18
C HIS A 21 2.33 11.05 1.23
N GLN A 22 1.06 10.74 1.48
CA GLN A 22 0.67 9.65 2.38
C GLN A 22 1.17 8.30 1.83
N VAL A 23 0.94 8.02 0.54
CA VAL A 23 1.35 6.74 -0.06
C VAL A 23 2.88 6.60 -0.07
N GLN A 24 3.60 7.66 -0.42
CA GLN A 24 5.07 7.65 -0.40
C GLN A 24 5.61 7.41 1.00
N ARG A 25 5.03 8.06 2.02
CA ARG A 25 5.42 7.84 3.42
C ARG A 25 5.24 6.37 3.81
N GLU A 26 4.06 5.81 3.54
CA GLU A 26 3.76 4.40 3.86
C GLU A 26 4.67 3.41 3.13
N ILE A 27 5.00 3.67 1.85
CA ILE A 27 5.96 2.86 1.10
C ILE A 27 7.35 2.92 1.74
N MET A 28 7.82 4.13 2.12
CA MET A 28 9.15 4.34 2.69
C MET A 28 9.28 3.79 4.11
N SER A 29 8.20 3.77 4.89
CA SER A 29 8.15 3.21 6.25
C SER A 29 7.65 1.76 6.28
N PHE A 30 7.52 1.09 5.14
CA PHE A 30 6.96 -0.25 5.08
C PHE A 30 7.87 -1.28 5.76
N SER A 31 7.37 -1.93 6.81
CA SER A 31 8.07 -2.93 7.62
C SER A 31 7.55 -4.35 7.41
N GLY A 32 7.50 -4.80 6.16
CA GLY A 32 7.13 -6.18 5.80
C GLY A 32 8.30 -7.16 5.85
N ARG A 33 8.03 -8.45 5.60
CA ARG A 33 9.08 -9.48 5.45
C ARG A 33 10.04 -9.22 4.30
N PHE A 34 9.60 -8.45 3.31
CA PHE A 34 10.45 -7.94 2.24
C PHE A 34 10.48 -6.41 2.29
N ARG A 35 11.66 -5.84 2.09
CA ARG A 35 11.88 -4.41 2.06
C ARG A 35 11.41 -3.85 0.72
N LEU A 36 10.67 -2.74 0.75
CA LEU A 36 10.40 -1.94 -0.43
C LEU A 36 11.60 -1.01 -0.67
N ASP A 37 12.56 -1.46 -1.48
CA ASP A 37 13.79 -0.72 -1.75
C ASP A 37 13.62 0.26 -2.93
N PHE A 38 12.67 1.18 -2.79
CA PHE A 38 12.44 2.23 -3.79
C PHE A 38 13.19 3.50 -3.43
N THR A 39 13.78 4.15 -4.44
CA THR A 39 14.37 5.48 -4.27
C THR A 39 13.29 6.55 -4.26
N ARG A 40 13.60 7.71 -3.67
CA ARG A 40 12.67 8.85 -3.63
C ARG A 40 12.36 9.36 -5.04
N GLU A 41 13.36 9.39 -5.91
CA GLU A 41 13.28 9.81 -7.31
C GLU A 41 12.34 8.88 -8.10
N TYR A 42 12.45 7.56 -7.86
CA TYR A 42 11.54 6.59 -8.44
C TYR A 42 10.09 6.87 -7.99
N LEU A 43 9.85 7.02 -6.68
CA LEU A 43 8.51 7.27 -6.16
C LEU A 43 7.92 8.61 -6.62
N GLN A 44 8.74 9.61 -6.92
CA GLN A 44 8.29 10.90 -7.44
C GLN A 44 7.89 10.83 -8.92
N SER A 45 8.60 10.03 -9.71
CA SER A 45 8.30 9.84 -11.14
C SER A 45 7.07 8.98 -11.40
N GLN A 46 6.60 8.20 -10.42
CA GLN A 46 5.43 7.34 -10.60
C GLN A 46 4.09 8.11 -10.46
N PRO A 47 3.07 7.75 -11.25
CA PRO A 47 1.69 8.17 -11.02
C PRO A 47 1.19 7.73 -9.64
N VAL A 48 0.33 8.53 -9.01
CA VAL A 48 -0.21 8.24 -7.66
C VAL A 48 -0.94 6.90 -7.62
N GLU A 49 -1.70 6.57 -8.66
CA GLU A 49 -2.41 5.29 -8.76
C GLU A 49 -1.44 4.10 -8.74
N ARG A 50 -0.28 4.22 -9.41
CA ARG A 50 0.74 3.18 -9.38
C ARG A 50 1.31 3.02 -7.97
N LEU A 51 1.56 4.12 -7.26
CA LEU A 51 2.02 4.07 -5.87
C LEU A 51 0.99 3.36 -4.97
N ARG A 52 -0.31 3.66 -5.15
CA ARG A 52 -1.40 2.98 -4.42
C ARG A 52 -1.40 1.48 -4.69
N HIS A 53 -1.23 1.07 -5.95
CA HIS A 53 -1.13 -0.35 -6.31
C HIS A 53 0.10 -1.03 -5.71
N ILE A 54 1.26 -0.38 -5.72
CA ILE A 54 2.49 -0.89 -5.08
C ILE A 54 2.24 -1.14 -3.58
N LEU A 55 1.69 -0.14 -2.88
CA LEU A 55 1.41 -0.26 -1.46
C LEU A 55 0.37 -1.35 -1.15
N LEU A 56 -0.69 -1.44 -1.96
CA LEU A 56 -1.73 -2.46 -1.81
C LEU A 56 -1.14 -3.87 -2.00
N ALA A 57 -0.36 -4.09 -3.06
CA ALA A 57 0.29 -5.37 -3.30
C ALA A 57 1.21 -5.76 -2.13
N ALA A 58 1.99 -4.81 -1.60
CA ALA A 58 2.87 -5.05 -0.47
C ALA A 58 2.09 -5.45 0.80
N ARG A 59 1.01 -4.74 1.12
CA ARG A 59 0.13 -5.06 2.27
C ARG A 59 -0.55 -6.43 2.10
N LEU A 60 -1.03 -6.77 0.91
CA LEU A 60 -1.62 -8.08 0.63
C LEU A 60 -0.58 -9.21 0.79
N GLN A 61 0.64 -9.00 0.32
CA GLN A 61 1.72 -9.99 0.45
C GLN A 61 2.15 -10.19 1.91
N GLN A 62 2.24 -9.11 2.71
CA GLN A 62 2.51 -9.19 4.14
C GLN A 62 1.49 -10.07 4.87
N ARG A 63 0.21 -9.94 4.51
CA ARG A 63 -0.89 -10.73 5.09
C ARG A 63 -0.88 -12.20 4.67
N LYS A 64 -0.57 -12.51 3.41
CA LYS A 64 -0.43 -13.90 2.93
C LYS A 64 0.69 -14.67 3.61
N SER A 65 1.70 -13.96 4.12
CA SER A 65 2.87 -14.57 4.72
C SER A 65 2.69 -14.86 6.22
N HIS A 66 1.60 -14.42 6.83
CA HIS A 66 1.34 -14.55 8.26
C HIS A 66 0.32 -15.64 8.56
#